data_AF-A0A6A5S9B4-F1
#
_entry.id   AF-A0A6A5S9B4-F1
#
_cell.length_a   1.000
_cell.length_b   1.000
_cell.length_c   1.000
_cell.angle_alpha   90.00
_cell.angle_beta   90.00
_cell.angle_gamma   90.00
#
_symmetry.space_group_name_H-M   'P 1'
#
loop_
_entity.id
_entity.type
_entity.pdbx_description
1 polymer ?
#
loop_
_entity_poly.entity_id
_entity_poly.type
_entity_poly.pdbx_seq_one_letter_code
_entity_poly.pdbx_strand_id
1 'polypeptide(L)'
;MAAGDPNTALIGELLEEISRNPPGIVARKLLVEHYMFVGWLEAALDNAKELRGLASTDPDVTKVIQLLEKESQPPAPERRPVSAASGSAAEAQEWDSKTGQYKKKAQAKPSSTRLHTAFIQPIGDLDDARHDLTSGYQALRAKAKYVLADLLHLQTLQKKAGLPQSKRTAKVQAIADGGGGGTHGKPGLPGSARSAARKIRENPKEATSLVISDLEETMNWIGAPYGKPSGATNDAVRDALVKRKSAIESALPDELKVHCELALMHVEHENLDRNYANNETMLGDEVKDISRAEFYVTEDNYAWAMSELVQAIQANSGVLRNPLSKEMFTPKDIRGILMHPTGHPLAALRVEQHEMSKGVRTETIEQMEKLSKILNEDQTNDTIPSRKAVDEFLLYIATLPDPEQKAIEGLRCPAKDSHTGQSYDFSIGEAVRDAKGNRVCFHKTGDFIGQAATHLRQNRGVAPNPDRCEVM
;
A
#
# COMPACT_ATOMS: atom_id res chain seq x y z
N MET A 1 -19.81 9.29 -15.00
CA MET A 1 -18.73 10.30 -14.95
C MET A 1 -17.85 9.90 -13.79
N ALA A 2 -16.57 9.59 -14.03
CA ALA A 2 -15.62 9.36 -12.94
C ALA A 2 -15.40 10.69 -12.23
N ALA A 3 -15.56 10.73 -10.91
CA ALA A 3 -15.16 11.90 -10.13
C ALA A 3 -13.64 12.02 -10.24
N GLY A 4 -13.16 13.09 -10.88
CA GLY A 4 -11.74 13.41 -10.90
C GLY A 4 -11.32 13.93 -9.53
N ASP A 5 -10.11 13.58 -9.09
CA ASP A 5 -9.56 14.13 -7.85
C ASP A 5 -9.48 15.67 -7.93
N PRO A 6 -9.78 16.38 -6.83
CA PRO A 6 -9.75 17.84 -6.81
C PRO A 6 -8.34 18.36 -7.08
N ASN A 7 -8.19 19.17 -8.13
CA ASN A 7 -6.95 19.92 -8.35
C ASN A 7 -6.82 21.01 -7.27
N THR A 8 -6.15 20.68 -6.17
CA THR A 8 -5.95 21.56 -5.01
C THR A 8 -5.10 22.79 -5.33
N ALA A 9 -4.16 22.68 -6.28
CA ALA A 9 -3.37 23.81 -6.75
C ALA A 9 -4.26 24.87 -7.44
N LEU A 10 -5.14 24.44 -8.35
CA LEU A 10 -6.10 25.34 -9.02
C LEU A 10 -7.05 26.00 -8.02
N ILE A 11 -7.54 25.26 -7.02
CA ILE A 11 -8.39 25.82 -5.96
C ILE A 11 -7.63 26.92 -5.20
N GLY A 12 -6.36 26.66 -4.84
CA GLY A 12 -5.50 27.63 -4.16
C GLY A 12 -5.27 28.91 -4.98
N GLU A 13 -4.94 28.77 -6.27
CA GLU A 13 -4.75 29.90 -7.20
C GLU A 13 -6.03 30.74 -7.34
N LEU A 14 -7.19 30.10 -7.50
CA LEU A 14 -8.48 30.80 -7.62
C LEU A 14 -8.85 31.54 -6.33
N LEU A 15 -8.63 30.93 -5.16
CA LEU A 15 -8.88 31.59 -3.87
C LEU A 15 -7.93 32.76 -3.63
N GLU A 16 -6.66 32.62 -4.02
CA GLU A 16 -5.69 33.71 -3.95
C GLU A 16 -6.09 34.87 -4.88
N GLU A 17 -6.54 34.58 -6.10
CA GLU A 17 -7.01 35.58 -7.05
C GLU A 17 -8.26 36.32 -6.55
N ILE A 18 -9.20 35.61 -5.91
CA ILE A 18 -10.37 36.21 -5.25
C ILE A 18 -9.95 37.16 -4.12
N SER A 19 -8.95 36.77 -3.34
CA SER A 19 -8.41 37.56 -2.23
C SER A 19 -7.68 38.83 -2.74
N ARG A 20 -6.87 38.68 -3.79
CA ARG A 20 -6.11 39.79 -4.39
C ARG A 20 -7.02 40.78 -5.12
N ASN A 21 -8.09 40.32 -5.77
CA ASN A 21 -8.95 41.14 -6.63
C ASN A 21 -10.47 41.03 -6.28
N PRO A 22 -10.94 41.53 -5.11
CA PRO A 22 -12.36 41.48 -4.76
C PRO A 22 -13.23 42.33 -5.73
N PRO A 23 -14.40 41.83 -6.21
CA PRO A 23 -15.10 40.62 -5.76
C PRO A 23 -14.68 39.30 -6.42
N GLY A 24 -13.76 39.31 -7.41
CA GLY A 24 -13.22 38.10 -8.04
C GLY A 24 -14.24 37.24 -8.79
N ILE A 25 -15.23 37.85 -9.47
CA ILE A 25 -16.40 37.15 -10.05
C ILE A 25 -16.00 36.03 -11.00
N VAL A 26 -15.02 36.25 -11.89
CA VAL A 26 -14.56 35.24 -12.86
C VAL A 26 -13.91 34.05 -12.16
N ALA A 27 -13.03 34.31 -11.18
CA ALA A 27 -12.38 33.26 -10.40
C ALA A 27 -13.40 32.46 -9.57
N ARG A 28 -14.42 33.13 -9.00
CA ARG A 28 -15.53 32.45 -8.30
C ARG A 28 -16.38 31.57 -9.22
N LYS A 29 -16.65 32.00 -10.47
CA LYS A 29 -17.34 31.17 -11.46
C LYS A 29 -16.56 29.88 -11.75
N LEU A 30 -15.27 30.01 -12.06
CA LEU A 30 -14.39 28.86 -12.33
C LEU A 30 -14.28 27.92 -11.13
N LEU A 31 -14.25 28.47 -9.91
CA LEU A 31 -14.21 27.69 -8.68
C LEU A 31 -15.47 26.84 -8.49
N VAL A 32 -16.66 27.41 -8.76
CA VAL A 32 -17.93 26.68 -8.71
C VAL A 32 -17.98 25.57 -9.76
N GLU A 33 -17.56 25.86 -11.00
CA GLU A 33 -17.50 24.87 -12.08
C GLU A 33 -16.57 23.70 -11.73
N HIS A 34 -15.40 24.00 -11.15
CA HIS A 34 -14.46 22.98 -10.70
C HIS A 34 -15.05 22.10 -9.59
N TYR A 35 -15.69 22.70 -8.58
CA TYR A 35 -16.39 21.94 -7.52
C TYR A 35 -17.49 21.05 -8.07
N MET A 36 -18.25 21.51 -9.06
CA MET A 36 -19.26 20.69 -9.74
C MET A 36 -18.63 19.51 -10.47
N PHE A 37 -17.51 19.72 -11.18
CA PHE A 37 -16.82 18.68 -11.93
C PHE A 37 -16.29 17.55 -11.04
N VAL A 38 -15.77 17.90 -9.86
CA VAL A 38 -15.22 16.91 -8.89
C VAL A 38 -16.29 16.31 -7.97
N GLY A 39 -17.56 16.73 -8.12
CA GLY A 39 -18.69 16.21 -7.35
C GLY A 39 -18.85 16.79 -5.94
N TRP A 40 -18.20 17.93 -5.66
CA TRP A 40 -18.30 18.66 -4.38
C TRP A 40 -19.47 19.65 -4.41
N LEU A 41 -20.68 19.11 -4.54
CA LEU A 41 -21.89 19.91 -4.83
C LEU A 41 -22.26 20.89 -3.71
N GLU A 42 -21.98 20.56 -2.44
CA GLU A 42 -22.25 21.47 -1.31
C GLU A 42 -21.35 22.72 -1.39
N ALA A 43 -20.05 22.54 -1.59
CA ALA A 43 -19.10 23.64 -1.75
C ALA A 43 -19.40 24.50 -2.99
N ALA A 44 -19.81 23.85 -4.10
CA ALA A 44 -20.27 24.54 -5.30
C ALA A 44 -21.51 25.42 -5.01
N LEU A 45 -22.50 24.88 -4.30
CA LEU A 45 -23.74 25.58 -3.97
C LEU A 45 -23.50 26.79 -3.06
N ASP A 46 -22.65 26.66 -2.05
CA ASP A 46 -22.34 27.77 -1.13
C ASP A 46 -21.61 28.91 -1.85
N ASN A 47 -20.60 28.58 -2.66
CA ASN A 47 -19.91 29.58 -3.48
C ASN A 47 -20.82 30.22 -4.53
N ALA A 48 -21.74 29.46 -5.11
CA ALA A 48 -22.71 29.98 -6.07
C ALA A 48 -23.72 30.94 -5.41
N LYS A 49 -24.15 30.68 -4.16
CA LYS A 49 -24.99 31.61 -3.39
C LYS A 49 -24.28 32.92 -3.09
N GLU A 50 -23.01 32.88 -2.69
CA GLU A 50 -22.20 34.10 -2.54
C GLU A 50 -22.09 34.85 -3.86
N LEU A 51 -21.83 34.14 -4.95
CA LEU A 51 -21.72 34.71 -6.28
C LEU A 51 -23.02 35.37 -6.76
N ARG A 52 -24.19 34.82 -6.41
CA ARG A 52 -25.51 35.42 -6.64
C ARG A 52 -25.66 36.78 -5.94
N GLY A 53 -25.11 36.91 -4.73
CA GLY A 53 -25.08 38.17 -4.00
C GLY A 53 -24.21 39.23 -4.66
N LEU A 54 -23.12 38.82 -5.31
CA LEU A 54 -22.14 39.72 -5.95
C LEU A 54 -22.52 40.07 -7.41
N ALA A 55 -23.15 39.16 -8.14
CA ALA A 55 -23.43 39.27 -9.57
C ALA A 55 -24.84 38.75 -9.91
N SER A 56 -25.88 39.34 -9.31
CA SER A 56 -27.27 38.88 -9.43
C SER A 56 -27.87 38.97 -10.84
N THR A 57 -27.33 39.83 -11.70
CA THR A 57 -27.78 40.00 -13.10
C THR A 57 -27.06 39.08 -14.08
N ASP A 58 -26.09 38.29 -13.61
CA ASP A 58 -25.29 37.43 -14.47
C ASP A 58 -26.08 36.16 -14.86
N PRO A 59 -26.30 35.91 -16.16
CA PRO A 59 -27.10 34.78 -16.61
C PRO A 59 -26.45 33.43 -16.31
N ASP A 60 -25.12 33.35 -16.22
CA ASP A 60 -24.43 32.09 -15.97
C ASP A 60 -24.56 31.69 -14.50
N VAL A 61 -24.46 32.66 -13.59
CA VAL A 61 -24.67 32.45 -12.15
C VAL A 61 -26.09 31.94 -11.89
N THR A 62 -27.07 32.52 -12.58
CA THR A 62 -28.48 32.08 -12.47
C THR A 62 -28.67 30.64 -12.96
N LYS A 63 -28.06 30.27 -14.10
CA LYS A 63 -28.12 28.90 -14.64
C LYS A 63 -27.45 27.89 -13.73
N VAL A 64 -26.26 28.20 -13.22
CA VAL A 64 -25.48 27.30 -12.35
C VAL A 64 -26.25 26.98 -11.07
N ILE A 65 -26.86 27.99 -10.44
CA ILE A 65 -27.63 27.73 -9.22
C ILE A 65 -28.92 26.97 -9.51
N GLN A 66 -29.60 27.25 -10.62
CA GLN A 66 -30.76 26.43 -11.04
C GLN A 66 -30.36 24.97 -11.26
N LEU A 67 -29.16 24.71 -11.80
CA LEU A 67 -28.65 23.36 -12.00
C LEU A 67 -28.37 22.66 -10.67
N LEU A 68 -27.71 23.35 -9.73
CA LEU A 68 -27.40 22.86 -8.39
C LEU A 68 -28.65 22.66 -7.51
N GLU A 69 -29.65 23.54 -7.61
CA GLU A 69 -30.91 23.45 -6.84
C GLU A 69 -31.86 22.36 -7.40
N LYS A 70 -31.78 22.06 -8.71
CA LYS A 70 -32.68 21.08 -9.36
C LYS A 70 -32.33 19.62 -9.03
N GLU A 71 -31.13 19.34 -8.52
CA GLU A 71 -30.63 17.98 -8.31
C GLU A 71 -31.11 17.28 -7.02
N SER A 72 -32.09 17.85 -6.31
CA SER A 72 -32.67 17.28 -5.08
C SER A 72 -34.17 16.96 -5.22
N GLN A 73 -34.56 16.24 -6.28
CA GLN A 73 -35.85 15.54 -6.24
C GLN A 73 -35.71 14.19 -5.52
N PRO A 74 -36.49 13.92 -4.45
CA PRO A 74 -36.55 12.58 -3.87
C PRO A 74 -37.06 11.59 -4.93
N PRO A 75 -36.56 10.33 -4.93
CA PRO A 75 -37.00 9.35 -5.91
C PRO A 75 -38.52 9.20 -5.83
N ALA A 76 -39.18 9.30 -6.99
CA ALA A 76 -40.61 9.14 -7.12
C ALA A 76 -41.08 7.85 -6.44
N PRO A 77 -42.22 7.85 -5.72
CA PRO A 77 -42.74 6.65 -5.09
C PRO A 77 -42.98 5.57 -6.16
N GLU A 78 -42.36 4.41 -5.93
CA GLU A 78 -42.43 3.25 -6.83
C GLU A 78 -43.88 2.94 -7.20
N ARG A 79 -44.15 2.93 -8.50
CA ARG A 79 -45.41 2.39 -9.04
C ARG A 79 -45.45 0.89 -8.73
N ARG A 80 -46.43 0.49 -7.93
CA ARG A 80 -46.82 -0.91 -7.76
C ARG A 80 -47.02 -1.56 -9.13
N PRO A 81 -46.31 -2.65 -9.47
CA PRO A 81 -46.59 -3.38 -10.68
C PRO A 81 -47.91 -4.13 -10.55
N VAL A 82 -48.74 -3.92 -11.55
CA VAL A 82 -50.01 -4.60 -11.81
C VAL A 82 -49.73 -6.07 -12.05
N SER A 83 -50.54 -6.92 -11.42
CA SER A 83 -50.50 -8.36 -11.50
C SER A 83 -50.54 -8.88 -12.94
N ALA A 84 -49.49 -9.59 -13.36
CA ALA A 84 -49.52 -10.46 -14.53
C ALA A 84 -49.47 -11.91 -14.03
N ALA A 85 -50.58 -12.61 -14.26
CA ALA A 85 -50.74 -14.03 -14.00
C ALA A 85 -49.74 -14.86 -14.82
N SER A 86 -48.99 -15.72 -14.15
CA SER A 86 -48.46 -16.94 -14.76
C SER A 86 -48.48 -18.04 -13.70
N GLY A 87 -49.27 -19.07 -13.98
CA GLY A 87 -49.50 -20.18 -13.06
C GLY A 87 -48.28 -21.09 -12.98
N SER A 88 -47.76 -21.26 -11.77
CA SER A 88 -46.97 -22.44 -11.39
C SER A 88 -47.82 -23.27 -10.43
N ALA A 89 -48.17 -24.47 -10.85
CA ALA A 89 -48.92 -25.44 -10.05
C ALA A 89 -48.23 -25.70 -8.70
N ALA A 90 -48.94 -25.41 -7.61
CA ALA A 90 -48.50 -25.70 -6.26
C ALA A 90 -48.47 -27.22 -6.02
N GLU A 91 -47.30 -27.77 -5.71
CA GLU A 91 -47.16 -29.11 -5.14
C GLU A 91 -47.85 -29.12 -3.77
N ALA A 92 -48.98 -29.81 -3.66
CA ALA A 92 -49.68 -30.00 -2.39
C ALA A 92 -48.83 -30.87 -1.45
N GLN A 93 -48.28 -30.25 -0.40
CA GLN A 93 -47.67 -30.94 0.73
C GLN A 93 -48.74 -31.22 1.80
N GLU A 94 -48.80 -32.47 2.27
CA GLU A 94 -49.75 -32.91 3.29
C GLU A 94 -49.04 -33.00 4.64
N TRP A 95 -49.63 -32.38 5.67
CA TRP A 95 -49.07 -32.29 7.02
C TRP A 95 -49.32 -33.57 7.80
N ASP A 96 -48.26 -34.26 8.22
CA ASP A 96 -48.34 -35.48 9.03
C ASP A 96 -48.36 -35.12 10.53
N SER A 97 -49.54 -35.22 11.14
CA SER A 97 -49.78 -34.84 12.54
C SER A 97 -49.07 -35.73 13.57
N LYS A 98 -48.44 -36.85 13.17
CA LYS A 98 -47.67 -37.71 14.07
C LYS A 98 -46.16 -37.42 14.07
N THR A 99 -45.62 -36.82 13.02
CA THR A 99 -44.16 -36.57 12.88
C THR A 99 -43.77 -35.10 12.84
N GLY A 100 -44.73 -34.17 12.76
CA GLY A 100 -44.45 -32.73 12.79
C GLY A 100 -43.62 -32.22 11.59
N GLN A 101 -43.67 -32.92 10.46
CA GLN A 101 -42.93 -32.58 9.25
C GLN A 101 -43.82 -32.76 8.00
N TYR A 102 -43.64 -31.89 7.00
CA TYR A 102 -44.29 -32.02 5.69
C TYR A 102 -43.63 -33.14 4.87
N LYS A 103 -44.41 -34.16 4.48
CA LYS A 103 -43.94 -35.23 3.58
C LYS A 103 -44.31 -34.92 2.14
N LYS A 104 -43.33 -35.04 1.23
CA LYS A 104 -43.55 -34.94 -0.22
C LYS A 104 -44.18 -36.23 -0.72
N LYS A 105 -45.33 -36.15 -1.42
CA LYS A 105 -46.03 -37.31 -1.99
C LYS A 105 -45.12 -37.98 -3.02
N ALA A 106 -44.68 -39.22 -2.77
CA ALA A 106 -43.87 -39.98 -3.71
C ALA A 106 -44.70 -40.27 -4.97
N GLN A 107 -44.33 -39.64 -6.09
CA GLN A 107 -44.97 -39.84 -7.37
C GLN A 107 -44.56 -41.20 -7.95
N ALA A 108 -45.55 -42.04 -8.29
CA ALA A 108 -45.33 -43.37 -8.82
C ALA A 108 -44.58 -43.33 -10.16
N LYS A 109 -43.59 -44.23 -10.30
CA LYS A 109 -42.81 -44.46 -11.53
C LYS A 109 -43.74 -44.71 -12.73
N PRO A 110 -43.63 -43.95 -13.83
CA PRO A 110 -44.15 -44.40 -15.11
C PRO A 110 -43.21 -45.44 -15.73
N SER A 111 -43.84 -46.49 -16.25
CA SER A 111 -43.27 -47.65 -16.93
C SER A 111 -42.48 -47.28 -18.19
N SER A 112 -41.25 -47.80 -18.25
CA SER A 112 -40.55 -48.32 -19.44
C SER A 112 -41.20 -48.01 -20.80
N THR A 113 -40.69 -46.99 -21.48
CA THR A 113 -40.77 -46.89 -22.94
C THR A 113 -39.38 -47.20 -23.51
N ARG A 114 -39.29 -48.30 -24.25
CA ARG A 114 -38.09 -48.74 -24.97
C ARG A 114 -37.59 -47.61 -25.87
N LEU A 115 -36.40 -47.09 -25.59
CA LEU A 115 -35.65 -46.30 -26.55
C LEU A 115 -34.98 -47.26 -27.53
N HIS A 116 -35.35 -47.11 -28.80
CA HIS A 116 -34.64 -47.68 -29.93
C HIS A 116 -33.17 -47.28 -29.86
N THR A 117 -32.32 -48.31 -29.96
CA THR A 117 -30.88 -48.23 -30.19
C THR A 117 -30.64 -47.41 -31.47
N ALA A 118 -30.39 -46.12 -31.31
CA ALA A 118 -29.79 -45.32 -32.36
C ALA A 118 -28.36 -45.78 -32.54
N PHE A 119 -28.03 -46.18 -33.76
CA PHE A 119 -26.71 -46.50 -34.25
C PHE A 119 -25.66 -45.52 -33.69
N ILE A 120 -24.60 -46.08 -33.10
CA ILE A 120 -23.35 -45.37 -32.84
C ILE A 120 -22.82 -44.93 -34.20
N GLN A 121 -23.05 -43.66 -34.56
CA GLN A 121 -22.28 -43.01 -35.61
C GLN A 121 -20.83 -42.88 -35.13
N PRO A 122 -19.84 -42.93 -36.05
CA PRO A 122 -18.44 -42.81 -35.67
C PRO A 122 -18.25 -41.50 -34.92
N ILE A 123 -17.51 -41.57 -33.83
CA ILE A 123 -17.06 -40.42 -33.03
C ILE A 123 -16.60 -39.35 -34.02
N GLY A 124 -17.41 -38.29 -34.13
CA GLY A 124 -17.10 -37.10 -34.91
C GLY A 124 -15.78 -36.50 -34.45
N ASP A 125 -15.16 -35.78 -35.36
CA ASP A 125 -13.82 -35.23 -35.22
C ASP A 125 -13.60 -34.61 -33.82
N LEU A 126 -12.69 -35.20 -33.04
CA LEU A 126 -12.36 -34.76 -31.68
C LEU A 126 -11.87 -33.30 -31.68
N ASP A 127 -11.33 -32.85 -32.81
CA ASP A 127 -10.86 -31.48 -32.98
C ASP A 127 -12.02 -30.49 -33.13
N ASP A 128 -13.13 -30.87 -33.76
CA ASP A 128 -14.35 -30.04 -33.83
C ASP A 128 -14.95 -29.85 -32.43
N ALA A 129 -15.03 -30.92 -31.64
CA ALA A 129 -15.52 -30.86 -30.26
C ALA A 129 -14.61 -30.03 -29.34
N ARG A 130 -13.28 -30.08 -29.55
CA ARG A 130 -12.32 -29.24 -28.83
C ARG A 130 -12.46 -27.78 -29.24
N HIS A 131 -12.66 -27.51 -30.52
CA HIS A 131 -12.82 -26.16 -31.03
C HIS A 131 -14.11 -25.51 -30.49
N ASP A 132 -15.22 -26.25 -30.54
CA ASP A 132 -16.52 -25.80 -30.02
C ASP A 132 -16.47 -25.54 -28.51
N LEU A 133 -15.82 -26.42 -27.73
CA LEU A 133 -15.61 -26.20 -26.29
C LEU A 133 -14.76 -24.95 -26.01
N THR A 134 -13.68 -24.76 -26.77
CA THR A 134 -12.78 -23.60 -26.61
C THR A 134 -13.51 -22.30 -26.94
N SER A 135 -14.23 -22.28 -28.05
CA SER A 135 -15.05 -21.14 -28.50
C SER A 135 -16.17 -20.83 -27.48
N GLY A 136 -16.88 -21.85 -27.03
CA GLY A 136 -17.92 -21.73 -26.00
C GLY A 136 -17.38 -21.17 -24.68
N TYR A 137 -16.20 -21.63 -24.25
CA TYR A 137 -15.55 -21.11 -23.04
C TYR A 137 -15.12 -19.65 -23.19
N GLN A 138 -14.55 -19.26 -24.34
CA GLN A 138 -14.21 -17.87 -24.62
C GLN A 138 -15.45 -16.96 -24.62
N ALA A 139 -16.54 -17.41 -25.25
CA ALA A 139 -17.81 -16.68 -25.26
C ALA A 139 -18.40 -16.54 -23.84
N LEU A 140 -18.31 -17.58 -23.01
CA LEU A 140 -18.72 -17.53 -21.61
C LEU A 140 -17.89 -16.52 -20.81
N ARG A 141 -16.56 -16.51 -21.00
CA ARG A 141 -15.67 -15.54 -20.34
C ARG A 141 -16.00 -14.11 -20.73
N ALA A 142 -16.24 -13.86 -22.02
CA ALA A 142 -16.64 -12.54 -22.49
C ALA A 142 -17.94 -12.08 -21.80
N LYS A 143 -18.96 -12.94 -21.74
CA LYS A 143 -20.21 -12.65 -21.01
C LYS A 143 -19.98 -12.42 -19.52
N ALA A 144 -19.15 -13.24 -18.87
CA ALA A 144 -18.82 -13.09 -17.46
C ALA A 144 -18.12 -11.75 -17.16
N LYS A 145 -17.26 -11.25 -18.05
CA LYS A 145 -16.64 -9.92 -17.92
C LYS A 145 -17.68 -8.79 -17.94
N TYR A 146 -18.69 -8.87 -18.80
CA TYR A 146 -19.78 -7.89 -18.82
C TYR A 146 -20.61 -7.94 -17.53
N VAL A 147 -21.01 -9.14 -17.09
CA VAL A 147 -21.78 -9.31 -15.84
C VAL A 147 -20.97 -8.84 -14.63
N LEU A 148 -19.66 -9.08 -14.63
CA LEU A 148 -18.77 -8.61 -13.57
C LEU A 148 -18.73 -7.09 -13.51
N ALA A 149 -18.60 -6.41 -14.64
CA ALA A 149 -18.60 -4.94 -14.68
C ALA A 149 -19.91 -4.36 -14.10
N ASP A 150 -21.05 -4.95 -14.46
CA ASP A 150 -22.36 -4.57 -13.91
C ASP A 150 -22.45 -4.85 -12.41
N LEU A 151 -21.93 -5.99 -11.95
CA LEU A 151 -21.91 -6.34 -10.52
C LEU A 151 -21.03 -5.41 -9.70
N LEU A 152 -19.86 -5.03 -10.22
CA LEU A 152 -18.99 -4.05 -9.58
C LEU A 152 -19.66 -2.69 -9.49
N HIS A 153 -20.33 -2.25 -10.56
CA HIS A 153 -21.12 -1.02 -10.55
C HIS A 153 -22.23 -1.06 -9.49
N LEU A 154 -22.99 -2.16 -9.43
CA LEU A 154 -24.02 -2.37 -8.41
C LEU A 154 -23.43 -2.41 -7.00
N GLN A 155 -22.24 -2.99 -6.80
CA GLN A 155 -21.56 -3.02 -5.51
C GLN A 155 -21.12 -1.61 -5.07
N THR A 156 -20.69 -0.76 -6.00
CA THR A 156 -20.43 0.67 -5.74
C THR A 156 -21.71 1.39 -5.31
N LEU A 157 -22.83 1.15 -6.00
CA LEU A 157 -24.13 1.73 -5.64
C LEU A 157 -24.64 1.23 -4.27
N GLN A 158 -24.49 -0.07 -3.99
CA GLN A 158 -24.83 -0.67 -2.69
C GLN A 158 -23.99 -0.08 -1.56
N LYS A 159 -22.67 0.11 -1.77
CA LYS A 159 -21.79 0.76 -0.79
C LYS A 159 -22.24 2.19 -0.51
N LYS A 160 -22.60 2.96 -1.54
CA LYS A 160 -23.16 4.31 -1.39
C LYS A 160 -24.50 4.33 -0.65
N ALA A 161 -25.30 3.28 -0.79
CA ALA A 161 -26.59 3.13 -0.13
C ALA A 161 -26.51 2.48 1.27
N GLY A 162 -25.32 2.14 1.77
CA GLY A 162 -25.17 1.44 3.05
C GLY A 162 -25.72 0.01 3.08
N LEU A 163 -25.91 -0.62 1.92
CA LEU A 163 -26.47 -1.97 1.80
C LEU A 163 -25.36 -3.04 1.83
N PRO A 164 -25.64 -4.23 2.39
CA PRO A 164 -24.67 -5.32 2.44
C PRO A 164 -24.32 -5.81 1.03
N GLN A 165 -23.02 -5.98 0.79
CA GLN A 165 -22.49 -6.39 -0.52
C GLN A 165 -22.71 -7.88 -0.79
N SER A 166 -22.99 -8.22 -2.04
CA SER A 166 -23.18 -9.61 -2.48
C SER A 166 -21.87 -10.41 -2.44
N LYS A 167 -21.85 -11.52 -1.69
CA LYS A 167 -20.72 -12.47 -1.64
C LYS A 167 -20.50 -13.25 -2.95
N ARG A 168 -21.32 -13.05 -3.98
CA ARG A 168 -21.25 -13.81 -5.25
C ARG A 168 -20.39 -13.15 -6.32
N THR A 169 -19.97 -11.91 -6.14
CA THR A 169 -19.12 -11.17 -7.10
C THR A 169 -17.78 -11.86 -7.32
N ALA A 170 -17.15 -12.37 -6.26
CA ALA A 170 -15.90 -13.15 -6.32
C ALA A 170 -15.99 -14.39 -7.23
N LYS A 171 -17.17 -15.04 -7.31
CA LYS A 171 -17.36 -16.21 -8.19
C LYS A 171 -17.44 -15.81 -9.66
N VAL A 172 -18.05 -14.68 -9.96
CA VAL A 172 -18.16 -14.17 -11.34
C VAL A 172 -16.81 -13.64 -11.83
N GLN A 173 -16.04 -12.99 -10.93
CA GLN A 173 -14.66 -12.58 -11.18
C GLN A 173 -13.78 -13.77 -11.62
N ALA A 174 -13.82 -14.88 -10.88
CA ALA A 174 -13.06 -16.07 -11.21
C ALA A 174 -13.38 -16.64 -12.62
N ILE A 175 -14.65 -16.61 -13.02
CA ILE A 175 -15.07 -17.04 -14.37
C ILE A 175 -14.56 -16.07 -15.44
N ALA A 176 -14.66 -14.75 -15.19
CA ALA A 176 -14.22 -13.71 -16.13
C ALA A 176 -12.70 -13.77 -16.41
N ASP A 177 -11.90 -13.98 -15.35
CA ASP A 177 -10.45 -14.06 -15.42
C ASP A 177 -9.94 -15.36 -16.02
N GLY A 178 -10.84 -16.32 -16.29
CA GLY A 178 -10.46 -17.62 -16.85
C GLY A 178 -9.72 -18.50 -15.85
N GLY A 179 -9.82 -18.18 -14.56
CA GLY A 179 -9.50 -19.12 -13.50
C GLY A 179 -10.51 -20.26 -13.62
N GLY A 180 -10.14 -21.27 -14.41
CA GLY A 180 -11.01 -22.39 -14.79
C GLY A 180 -11.75 -22.87 -13.58
N GLY A 181 -13.08 -22.65 -13.59
CA GLY A 181 -14.00 -22.76 -12.46
C GLY A 181 -13.42 -23.60 -11.35
N GLY A 182 -12.59 -22.95 -10.54
CA GLY A 182 -12.20 -23.47 -9.27
C GLY A 182 -13.52 -23.54 -8.55
N THR A 183 -14.14 -24.71 -8.56
CA THR A 183 -14.80 -25.16 -7.36
C THR A 183 -13.98 -24.60 -6.21
N HIS A 184 -14.62 -24.12 -5.17
CA HIS A 184 -14.04 -24.31 -3.84
C HIS A 184 -13.86 -25.83 -3.67
N GLY A 185 -12.92 -26.41 -4.42
CA GLY A 185 -12.45 -27.76 -4.33
C GLY A 185 -11.93 -27.74 -2.93
N LYS A 186 -12.59 -28.55 -2.10
CA LYS A 186 -12.27 -28.71 -0.69
C LYS A 186 -10.78 -28.51 -0.53
N PRO A 187 -10.34 -27.53 0.30
CA PRO A 187 -8.95 -27.11 0.36
C PRO A 187 -8.08 -28.36 0.32
N GLY A 188 -7.37 -28.52 -0.80
CA GLY A 188 -6.57 -29.70 -1.05
C GLY A 188 -5.48 -29.75 0.00
N LEU A 189 -4.96 -30.94 0.28
CA LEU A 189 -3.76 -31.02 1.10
C LEU A 189 -2.66 -30.18 0.43
N PRO A 190 -2.01 -29.24 1.14
CA PRO A 190 -0.94 -28.44 0.57
C PRO A 190 0.13 -29.36 -0.02
N GLY A 191 0.75 -28.94 -1.13
CA GLY A 191 1.85 -29.68 -1.74
C GLY A 191 3.01 -29.88 -0.76
N SER A 192 3.99 -30.74 -1.09
CA SER A 192 5.21 -30.83 -0.27
C SER A 192 6.03 -29.52 -0.37
N ALA A 193 6.68 -29.11 0.73
CA ALA A 193 7.50 -27.89 0.75
C ALA A 193 8.61 -27.91 -0.32
N ARG A 194 9.15 -29.10 -0.62
CA ARG A 194 10.13 -29.28 -1.71
C ARG A 194 9.55 -29.03 -3.11
N SER A 195 8.26 -29.35 -3.32
CA SER A 195 7.57 -29.08 -4.57
C SER A 195 7.34 -27.57 -4.73
N ALA A 196 6.88 -26.89 -3.67
CA ALA A 196 6.75 -25.44 -3.65
C ALA A 196 8.09 -24.74 -3.91
N ALA A 197 9.15 -25.13 -3.19
CA ALA A 197 10.50 -24.60 -3.38
C ALA A 197 11.03 -24.81 -4.82
N ARG A 198 10.70 -25.95 -5.45
CA ARG A 198 11.05 -26.19 -6.86
C ARG A 198 10.33 -25.21 -7.80
N LYS A 199 9.01 -25.02 -7.64
CA LYS A 199 8.24 -24.06 -8.44
C LYS A 199 8.77 -22.63 -8.31
N ILE A 200 9.14 -22.24 -7.09
CA ILE A 200 9.73 -20.92 -6.79
C ILE A 200 11.07 -20.75 -7.50
N ARG A 201 11.95 -21.76 -7.44
CA ARG A 201 13.24 -21.74 -8.15
C ARG A 201 13.09 -21.68 -9.67
N GLU A 202 12.08 -22.35 -10.21
CA GLU A 202 11.78 -22.33 -11.66
C GLU A 202 11.24 -20.96 -12.10
N ASN A 203 10.62 -20.19 -11.19
CA ASN A 203 9.97 -18.91 -11.49
C ASN A 203 10.35 -17.82 -10.46
N PRO A 204 11.63 -17.39 -10.41
CA PRO A 204 12.11 -16.48 -9.36
C PRO A 204 11.42 -15.11 -9.38
N LYS A 205 10.94 -14.65 -10.54
CA LYS A 205 10.21 -13.37 -10.67
C LYS A 205 8.83 -13.40 -9.99
N GLU A 206 8.25 -14.58 -9.84
CA GLU A 206 6.95 -14.81 -9.20
C GLU A 206 7.12 -15.46 -7.82
N ALA A 207 8.34 -15.47 -7.27
CA ALA A 207 8.65 -16.16 -6.03
C ALA A 207 7.75 -15.73 -4.87
N THR A 208 7.57 -14.42 -4.65
CA THR A 208 6.70 -13.92 -3.56
C THR A 208 5.25 -14.38 -3.73
N SER A 209 4.67 -14.25 -4.93
CA SER A 209 3.27 -14.63 -5.16
C SER A 209 3.05 -16.14 -5.01
N LEU A 210 4.00 -16.96 -5.49
CA LEU A 210 3.97 -18.41 -5.32
C LEU A 210 4.03 -18.83 -3.85
N VAL A 211 4.87 -18.18 -3.04
CA VAL A 211 4.93 -18.47 -1.60
C VAL A 211 3.65 -18.02 -0.90
N ILE A 212 3.12 -16.83 -1.22
CA ILE A 212 1.85 -16.35 -0.66
C ILE A 212 0.74 -17.37 -0.93
N SER A 213 0.58 -17.81 -2.18
CA SER A 213 -0.44 -18.81 -2.52
C SER A 213 -0.25 -20.13 -1.76
N ASP A 214 0.98 -20.62 -1.59
CA ASP A 214 1.24 -21.85 -0.81
C ASP A 214 0.88 -21.68 0.68
N LEU A 215 1.18 -20.51 1.26
CA LEU A 215 0.85 -20.19 2.65
C LEU A 215 -0.66 -19.99 2.84
N GLU A 216 -1.35 -19.33 1.91
CA GLU A 216 -2.81 -19.21 1.90
C GLU A 216 -3.50 -20.57 1.77
N GLU A 217 -3.02 -21.45 0.86
CA GLU A 217 -3.50 -22.83 0.75
C GLU A 217 -3.32 -23.60 2.06
N THR A 218 -2.16 -23.43 2.71
CA THR A 218 -1.86 -24.06 4.00
C THR A 218 -2.79 -23.55 5.10
N MET A 219 -2.96 -22.23 5.20
CA MET A 219 -3.88 -21.59 6.14
C MET A 219 -5.31 -22.07 5.94
N ASN A 220 -5.81 -22.09 4.70
CA ASN A 220 -7.15 -22.56 4.35
C ASN A 220 -7.35 -24.04 4.71
N TRP A 221 -6.34 -24.87 4.49
CA TRP A 221 -6.36 -26.28 4.86
C TRP A 221 -6.36 -26.48 6.39
N ILE A 222 -5.61 -25.68 7.15
CA ILE A 222 -5.60 -25.73 8.62
C ILE A 222 -6.95 -25.28 9.18
N GLY A 223 -7.50 -24.20 8.65
CA GLY A 223 -8.78 -23.63 9.10
C GLY A 223 -9.97 -24.53 8.78
N ALA A 224 -9.94 -25.23 7.64
CA ALA A 224 -11.03 -26.10 7.21
C ALA A 224 -10.55 -27.42 6.55
N PRO A 225 -9.89 -28.33 7.29
CA PRO A 225 -9.39 -29.58 6.72
C PRO A 225 -10.54 -30.39 6.12
N TYR A 226 -10.42 -30.74 4.83
CA TYR A 226 -11.46 -31.42 4.05
C TYR A 226 -12.81 -30.67 4.00
N GLY A 227 -12.78 -29.34 4.22
CA GLY A 227 -13.96 -28.48 4.24
C GLY A 227 -14.71 -28.45 5.57
N LYS A 228 -14.19 -29.05 6.64
CA LYS A 228 -14.77 -28.97 7.99
C LYS A 228 -13.98 -27.97 8.83
N PRO A 229 -14.61 -26.96 9.47
CA PRO A 229 -13.91 -26.02 10.34
C PRO A 229 -13.14 -26.75 11.43
N SER A 230 -11.85 -26.46 11.58
CA SER A 230 -11.00 -27.08 12.61
C SER A 230 -11.16 -26.44 13.99
N GLY A 231 -11.66 -25.20 14.05
CA GLY A 231 -11.64 -24.39 15.27
C GLY A 231 -10.23 -23.99 15.71
N ALA A 232 -9.23 -24.08 14.81
CA ALA A 232 -7.87 -23.64 15.10
C ALA A 232 -7.84 -22.14 15.44
N THR A 233 -7.07 -21.77 16.46
CA THR A 233 -6.84 -20.37 16.83
C THR A 233 -5.88 -19.71 15.83
N ASN A 234 -5.92 -18.38 15.72
CA ASN A 234 -4.99 -17.63 14.86
C ASN A 234 -3.53 -17.93 15.22
N ASP A 235 -3.21 -18.12 16.51
CA ASP A 235 -1.86 -18.48 16.96
C ASP A 235 -1.43 -19.86 16.43
N ALA A 236 -2.33 -20.86 16.47
CA ALA A 236 -2.04 -22.18 15.92
C ALA A 236 -1.84 -22.15 14.40
N VAL A 237 -2.57 -21.28 13.71
CA VAL A 237 -2.38 -21.02 12.28
C VAL A 237 -1.03 -20.36 12.03
N ARG A 238 -0.66 -19.31 12.78
CA ARG A 238 0.66 -18.64 12.67
C ARG A 238 1.81 -19.63 12.89
N ASP A 239 1.74 -20.45 13.94
CA ASP A 239 2.76 -21.46 14.23
C ASP A 239 2.95 -22.45 13.07
N ALA A 240 1.85 -22.87 12.45
CA ALA A 240 1.90 -23.77 11.30
C ALA A 240 2.43 -23.08 10.04
N LEU A 241 2.10 -21.81 9.80
CA LEU A 241 2.66 -21.01 8.71
C LEU A 241 4.17 -20.78 8.89
N VAL A 242 4.63 -20.49 10.11
CA VAL A 242 6.07 -20.34 10.42
C VAL A 242 6.81 -21.66 10.15
N LYS A 243 6.26 -22.80 10.58
CA LYS A 243 6.84 -24.13 10.28
C LYS A 243 6.87 -24.40 8.77
N ARG A 244 5.80 -24.02 8.06
CA ARG A 244 5.72 -24.18 6.60
C ARG A 244 6.75 -23.31 5.88
N LYS A 245 6.85 -22.03 6.27
CA LYS A 245 7.87 -21.07 5.81
C LYS A 245 9.28 -21.65 5.97
N SER A 246 9.67 -22.07 7.18
CA SER A 246 11.01 -22.63 7.43
C SER A 246 11.29 -23.90 6.63
N ALA A 247 10.27 -24.74 6.40
CA ALA A 247 10.41 -25.92 5.54
C ALA A 247 10.68 -25.56 4.08
N ILE A 248 10.04 -24.52 3.54
CA ILE A 248 10.30 -24.00 2.18
C ILE A 248 11.69 -23.36 2.12
N GLU A 249 12.03 -22.49 3.07
CA GLU A 249 13.33 -21.81 3.16
C GLU A 249 14.50 -22.80 3.21
N SER A 250 14.36 -23.91 3.93
CA SER A 250 15.40 -24.95 4.00
C SER A 250 15.73 -25.62 2.65
N ALA A 251 14.83 -25.48 1.67
CA ALA A 251 14.96 -26.04 0.32
C ALA A 251 15.24 -24.97 -0.76
N LEU A 252 15.34 -23.69 -0.37
CA LEU A 252 15.61 -22.57 -1.27
C LEU A 252 17.07 -22.07 -1.14
N PRO A 253 17.67 -21.58 -2.25
CA PRO A 253 18.89 -20.75 -2.20
C PRO A 253 18.71 -19.50 -1.34
N ASP A 254 19.81 -18.96 -0.82
CA ASP A 254 19.80 -17.81 0.12
C ASP A 254 19.14 -16.57 -0.48
N GLU A 255 19.32 -16.34 -1.79
CA GLU A 255 18.78 -15.18 -2.50
C GLU A 255 17.25 -15.19 -2.56
N LEU A 256 16.63 -16.37 -2.48
CA LEU A 256 15.18 -16.54 -2.57
C LEU A 256 14.49 -16.60 -1.21
N LYS A 257 15.24 -16.69 -0.11
CA LYS A 257 14.66 -16.81 1.25
C LYS A 257 13.87 -15.56 1.65
N VAL A 258 14.28 -14.39 1.20
CA VAL A 258 13.58 -13.11 1.47
C VAL A 258 12.12 -13.13 1.02
N HIS A 259 11.78 -13.86 -0.06
CA HIS A 259 10.41 -14.00 -0.53
C HIS A 259 9.52 -14.75 0.46
N CYS A 260 10.08 -15.67 1.25
CA CYS A 260 9.34 -16.39 2.28
C CYS A 260 8.95 -15.50 3.46
N GLU A 261 9.81 -14.55 3.82
CA GLU A 261 9.53 -13.58 4.87
C GLU A 261 8.45 -12.58 4.44
N LEU A 262 8.59 -12.03 3.23
CA LEU A 262 7.60 -11.12 2.65
C LEU A 262 6.23 -11.80 2.50
N ALA A 263 6.20 -13.05 2.04
CA ALA A 263 4.95 -13.78 1.89
C ALA A 263 4.23 -14.01 3.22
N LEU A 264 4.97 -14.41 4.27
CA LEU A 264 4.39 -14.59 5.60
C LEU A 264 3.81 -13.26 6.12
N MET A 265 4.55 -12.16 5.96
CA MET A 265 4.12 -10.82 6.34
C MET A 265 2.78 -10.44 5.70
N HIS A 266 2.62 -10.64 4.38
CA HIS A 266 1.36 -10.34 3.69
C HIS A 266 0.20 -11.25 4.14
N VAL A 267 0.45 -12.55 4.30
CA VAL A 267 -0.60 -13.50 4.73
C VAL A 267 -1.08 -13.17 6.14
N GLU A 268 -0.17 -12.84 7.06
CA GLU A 268 -0.53 -12.43 8.42
C GLU A 268 -1.35 -11.14 8.45
N HIS A 269 -0.95 -10.15 7.66
CA HIS A 269 -1.63 -8.86 7.56
C HIS A 269 -3.09 -9.01 7.15
N GLU A 270 -3.34 -9.78 6.10
CA GLU A 270 -4.66 -9.84 5.48
C GLU A 270 -5.62 -10.82 6.16
N ASN A 271 -5.09 -11.81 6.89
CA ASN A 271 -5.90 -12.95 7.34
C ASN A 271 -5.87 -13.20 8.85
N LEU A 272 -4.89 -12.67 9.60
CA LEU A 272 -4.63 -13.08 10.99
C LEU A 272 -4.63 -11.94 12.00
N ASP A 273 -5.18 -10.78 11.63
CA ASP A 273 -5.34 -9.58 12.47
C ASP A 273 -4.09 -9.29 13.31
N ARG A 274 -2.96 -9.11 12.64
CA ARG A 274 -1.68 -8.84 13.31
C ARG A 274 -1.70 -7.46 13.95
N ASN A 275 -1.24 -7.37 15.19
CA ASN A 275 -1.04 -6.10 15.89
C ASN A 275 0.32 -5.50 15.51
N TYR A 276 0.30 -4.32 14.93
CA TYR A 276 1.50 -3.54 14.58
C TYR A 276 1.80 -2.50 15.66
N ALA A 277 3.00 -1.92 15.62
CA ALA A 277 3.38 -0.82 16.50
C ALA A 277 2.54 0.45 16.25
N ASN A 278 2.04 0.61 15.03
CA ASN A 278 1.13 1.67 14.60
C ASN A 278 -0.21 1.10 14.14
N ASN A 279 -1.30 1.81 14.44
CA ASN A 279 -2.65 1.47 13.98
C ASN A 279 -3.03 2.21 12.69
N GLU A 280 -2.38 3.36 12.45
CA GLU A 280 -2.61 4.24 11.31
C GLU A 280 -1.28 4.51 10.58
N THR A 281 -1.36 4.85 9.31
CA THR A 281 -0.23 5.31 8.49
C THR A 281 0.17 6.74 8.88
N MET A 282 1.21 7.30 8.23
CA MET A 282 1.63 8.68 8.53
C MET A 282 0.60 9.72 8.06
N LEU A 283 -0.28 9.34 7.12
CA LEU A 283 -1.35 10.18 6.60
C LEU A 283 -2.70 9.91 7.29
N GLY A 284 -2.75 9.00 8.26
CA GLY A 284 -3.95 8.71 9.06
C GLY A 284 -4.86 7.61 8.49
N ASP A 285 -4.43 6.89 7.45
CA ASP A 285 -5.18 5.73 6.95
C ASP A 285 -5.02 4.54 7.91
N GLU A 286 -6.06 3.72 8.09
CA GLU A 286 -5.95 2.54 8.95
C GLU A 286 -5.01 1.49 8.33
N VAL A 287 -4.09 0.93 9.12
CA VAL A 287 -3.08 -0.03 8.63
C VAL A 287 -3.72 -1.24 7.96
N LYS A 288 -4.85 -1.73 8.49
CA LYS A 288 -5.60 -2.87 7.94
C LYS A 288 -6.11 -2.64 6.50
N ASP A 289 -6.25 -1.38 6.09
CA ASP A 289 -6.76 -1.01 4.78
C ASP A 289 -5.66 -0.84 3.72
N ILE A 290 -4.37 -0.92 4.12
CA ILE A 290 -3.24 -0.86 3.19
C ILE A 290 -3.29 -2.08 2.27
N SER A 291 -3.33 -1.82 0.96
CA SER A 291 -3.35 -2.89 -0.04
C SER A 291 -2.05 -3.69 -0.05
N ARG A 292 -2.11 -4.98 -0.40
CA ARG A 292 -0.94 -5.86 -0.53
C ARG A 292 0.22 -5.25 -1.31
N ALA A 293 -0.09 -4.56 -2.42
CA ALA A 293 0.89 -3.97 -3.32
C ALA A 293 1.64 -2.78 -2.72
N GLU A 294 1.10 -2.18 -1.66
CA GLU A 294 1.68 -1.03 -0.95
C GLU A 294 2.15 -1.40 0.47
N PHE A 295 1.90 -2.63 0.93
CA PHE A 295 2.13 -3.01 2.31
C PHE A 295 3.54 -3.51 2.58
N TYR A 296 4.20 -2.97 3.60
CA TYR A 296 5.47 -3.47 4.11
C TYR A 296 5.59 -3.31 5.63
N VAL A 297 6.30 -4.22 6.28
CA VAL A 297 6.53 -4.20 7.74
C VAL A 297 8.01 -4.29 8.02
N THR A 298 8.50 -3.38 8.85
CA THR A 298 9.90 -3.31 9.29
C THR A 298 10.13 -4.15 10.55
N GLU A 299 11.39 -4.46 10.88
CA GLU A 299 11.74 -5.33 12.02
C GLU A 299 11.28 -4.79 13.38
N ASP A 300 11.14 -3.47 13.50
CA ASP A 300 10.55 -2.78 14.66
C ASP A 300 9.00 -2.88 14.71
N ASN A 301 8.41 -3.71 13.86
CA ASN A 301 6.98 -4.00 13.78
C ASN A 301 6.09 -2.80 13.38
N TYR A 302 6.66 -1.80 12.72
CA TYR A 302 5.88 -0.74 12.06
C TYR A 302 5.40 -1.18 10.69
N ALA A 303 4.13 -0.95 10.42
CA ALA A 303 3.48 -1.20 9.13
C ALA A 303 3.43 0.07 8.30
N TRP A 304 3.75 -0.05 7.01
CA TRP A 304 3.94 1.06 6.10
C TRP A 304 3.10 0.89 4.84
N ALA A 305 2.49 2.00 4.41
CA ALA A 305 2.21 2.23 3.01
C ALA A 305 3.52 2.65 2.33
N MET A 306 3.98 1.87 1.36
CA MET A 306 5.30 2.01 0.77
C MET A 306 5.47 3.33 0.02
N SER A 307 4.43 3.82 -0.65
CA SER A 307 4.42 5.16 -1.24
C SER A 307 4.64 6.27 -0.21
N GLU A 308 4.00 6.19 0.97
CA GLU A 308 4.20 7.15 2.05
C GLU A 308 5.62 7.07 2.62
N LEU A 309 6.12 5.86 2.88
CA LEU A 309 7.45 5.65 3.41
C LEU A 309 8.53 6.19 2.45
N VAL A 310 8.38 5.92 1.16
CA VAL A 310 9.28 6.44 0.11
C VAL A 310 9.27 7.96 0.09
N GLN A 311 8.10 8.58 0.13
CA GLN A 311 7.98 10.05 0.19
C GLN A 311 8.65 10.63 1.44
N ALA A 312 8.46 10.01 2.60
CA ALA A 312 9.07 10.45 3.85
C ALA A 312 10.61 10.32 3.82
N ILE A 313 11.14 9.25 3.23
CA ILE A 313 12.58 9.06 3.06
C ILE A 313 13.13 10.10 2.07
N GLN A 314 12.44 10.35 0.95
CA GLN A 314 12.83 11.36 -0.03
C GLN A 314 12.84 12.77 0.57
N ALA A 315 11.81 13.13 1.34
CA ALA A 315 11.74 14.41 2.04
C ALA A 315 12.89 14.59 3.05
N ASN A 316 13.37 13.49 3.65
CA ASN A 316 14.54 13.47 4.53
C ASN A 316 15.86 13.23 3.77
N SER A 317 15.93 13.65 2.51
CA SER A 317 17.15 13.58 1.66
C SER A 317 17.69 12.16 1.47
N GLY A 318 16.86 11.11 1.57
CA GLY A 318 17.28 9.73 1.34
C GLY A 318 17.86 9.01 2.57
N VAL A 319 17.77 9.59 3.77
CA VAL A 319 18.15 8.88 5.00
C VAL A 319 17.18 7.73 5.26
N LEU A 320 17.70 6.50 5.25
CA LEU A 320 16.94 5.27 5.49
C LEU A 320 16.65 5.09 6.99
N ARG A 321 15.75 5.92 7.50
CA ARG A 321 15.32 5.96 8.90
C ARG A 321 13.81 5.86 8.98
N ASN A 322 13.32 5.16 10.01
CA ASN A 322 11.91 5.12 10.34
C ASN A 322 11.42 6.55 10.69
N PRO A 323 10.46 7.10 9.92
CA PRO A 323 9.98 8.47 10.13
C PRO A 323 9.15 8.63 11.42
N LEU A 324 8.58 7.56 11.98
CA LEU A 324 7.81 7.57 13.22
C LEU A 324 8.70 7.33 14.45
N SER A 325 9.48 6.25 14.48
CA SER A 325 10.34 5.94 15.63
C SER A 325 11.64 6.76 15.67
N LYS A 326 12.02 7.36 14.53
CA LYS A 326 13.31 8.03 14.32
C LYS A 326 14.52 7.09 14.45
N GLU A 327 14.33 5.78 14.43
CA GLU A 327 15.43 4.81 14.42
C GLU A 327 15.88 4.49 13.00
N MET A 328 17.17 4.23 12.81
CA MET A 328 17.70 3.79 11.51
C MET A 328 17.10 2.43 11.14
N PHE A 329 16.71 2.27 9.88
CA PHE A 329 16.29 0.96 9.41
C PHE A 329 17.44 -0.03 9.47
N THR A 330 17.14 -1.27 9.82
CA THR A 330 18.17 -2.31 9.82
C THR A 330 18.62 -2.60 8.38
N PRO A 331 19.80 -3.19 8.16
CA PRO A 331 20.20 -3.81 6.90
C PRO A 331 19.13 -4.65 6.21
N LYS A 332 18.34 -5.38 7.01
CA LYS A 332 17.30 -6.25 6.52
C LYS A 332 16.13 -5.42 5.99
N ASP A 333 15.69 -4.44 6.77
CA ASP A 333 14.64 -3.49 6.38
C ASP A 333 15.05 -2.73 5.12
N ILE A 334 16.28 -2.21 5.06
CA ILE A 334 16.79 -1.49 3.89
C ILE A 334 16.73 -2.36 2.64
N ARG A 335 17.18 -3.63 2.71
CA ARG A 335 17.08 -4.54 1.57
C ARG A 335 15.64 -4.79 1.18
N GLY A 336 14.74 -5.03 2.14
CA GLY A 336 13.32 -5.25 1.85
C GLY A 336 12.64 -4.04 1.22
N ILE A 337 12.88 -2.83 1.76
CA ILE A 337 12.41 -1.56 1.20
C ILE A 337 12.88 -1.39 -0.24
N LEU A 338 14.17 -1.63 -0.53
CA LEU A 338 14.74 -1.49 -1.87
C LEU A 338 14.29 -2.57 -2.86
N MET A 339 13.92 -3.75 -2.36
CA MET A 339 13.35 -4.84 -3.16
C MET A 339 11.87 -4.60 -3.49
N HIS A 340 11.16 -3.79 -2.70
CA HIS A 340 9.77 -3.46 -2.96
C HIS A 340 9.65 -2.62 -4.26
N PRO A 341 8.68 -2.90 -5.15
CA PRO A 341 8.53 -2.16 -6.42
C PRO A 341 8.47 -0.64 -6.24
N THR A 342 7.65 -0.17 -5.29
CA THR A 342 7.52 1.27 -4.95
C THR A 342 8.80 1.84 -4.32
N GLY A 343 9.62 1.03 -3.65
CA GLY A 343 10.85 1.46 -2.98
C GLY A 343 12.09 1.50 -3.88
N HIS A 344 12.04 0.90 -5.07
CA HIS A 344 13.15 0.85 -6.02
C HIS A 344 13.81 2.22 -6.33
N PRO A 345 13.06 3.33 -6.48
CA PRO A 345 13.64 4.66 -6.70
C PRO A 345 14.60 5.12 -5.59
N LEU A 346 14.46 4.62 -4.36
CA LEU A 346 15.36 4.94 -3.25
C LEU A 346 16.78 4.38 -3.44
N ALA A 347 16.96 3.38 -4.32
CA ALA A 347 18.28 2.84 -4.62
C ALA A 347 19.20 3.91 -5.23
N ALA A 348 18.65 4.79 -6.09
CA ALA A 348 19.39 5.89 -6.67
C ALA A 348 19.85 6.91 -5.61
N LEU A 349 18.97 7.25 -4.66
CA LEU A 349 19.31 8.13 -3.55
C LEU A 349 20.37 7.52 -2.63
N ARG A 350 20.35 6.21 -2.41
CA ARG A 350 21.40 5.52 -1.66
C ARG A 350 22.75 5.62 -2.36
N VAL A 351 22.78 5.46 -3.68
CA VAL A 351 24.01 5.66 -4.47
C VAL A 351 24.47 7.12 -4.39
N GLU A 352 23.56 8.08 -4.51
CA GLU A 352 23.88 9.51 -4.38
C GLU A 352 24.48 9.85 -3.01
N GLN A 353 23.86 9.38 -1.92
CA GLN A 353 24.38 9.55 -0.56
C GLN A 353 25.78 8.93 -0.39
N HIS A 354 25.99 7.74 -0.97
CA HIS A 354 27.29 7.10 -0.98
C HIS A 354 28.33 7.90 -1.78
N GLU A 355 28.00 8.40 -2.97
CA GLU A 355 28.90 9.24 -3.76
C GLU A 355 29.20 10.57 -3.06
N MET A 356 28.22 11.20 -2.40
CA MET A 356 28.44 12.40 -1.58
C MET A 356 29.41 12.12 -0.43
N SER A 357 29.30 10.97 0.25
CA SER A 357 30.25 10.58 1.30
C SER A 357 31.69 10.39 0.79
N LYS A 358 31.87 9.92 -0.45
CA LYS A 358 33.21 9.83 -1.08
C LYS A 358 33.80 11.20 -1.41
N GLY A 359 32.95 12.21 -1.61
CA GLY A 359 33.33 13.57 -1.95
C GLY A 359 34.04 14.32 -0.81
N VAL A 360 33.96 13.82 0.43
CA VAL A 360 34.59 14.45 1.60
C VAL A 360 36.04 13.99 1.74
N ARG A 361 36.99 14.92 1.71
CA ARG A 361 38.43 14.67 1.80
C ARG A 361 38.86 14.31 3.23
N THR A 362 40.03 13.64 3.34
CA THR A 362 40.60 13.27 4.65
C THR A 362 40.76 14.48 5.54
N GLU A 363 41.26 15.57 4.95
CA GLU A 363 41.58 16.81 5.64
C GLU A 363 40.32 17.41 6.25
N THR A 364 39.18 17.32 5.56
CA THR A 364 37.89 17.78 6.10
C THR A 364 37.41 16.89 7.25
N ILE A 365 37.56 15.57 7.14
CA ILE A 365 37.25 14.64 8.23
C ILE A 365 38.13 14.95 9.46
N GLU A 366 39.42 15.21 9.27
CA GLU A 366 40.33 15.60 10.36
C GLU A 366 39.93 16.94 11.01
N GLN A 367 39.48 17.92 10.21
CA GLN A 367 38.93 19.17 10.75
C GLN A 367 37.63 18.93 11.55
N MET A 368 36.76 18.02 11.10
CA MET A 368 35.56 17.62 11.85
C MET A 368 35.91 17.00 13.19
N GLU A 369 36.91 16.10 13.24
CA GLU A 369 37.35 15.48 14.50
C GLU A 369 37.98 16.49 15.45
N LYS A 370 38.80 17.41 14.92
CA LYS A 370 39.35 18.51 15.70
C LYS A 370 38.23 19.37 16.29
N LEU A 371 37.22 19.72 15.50
CA LEU A 371 36.05 20.46 15.98
C LEU A 371 35.34 19.69 17.08
N SER A 372 34.97 18.43 16.82
CA SER A 372 34.28 17.55 17.77
C SER A 372 35.01 17.48 19.12
N LYS A 373 36.32 17.27 19.08
CA LYS A 373 37.17 17.21 20.29
C LYS A 373 37.08 18.50 21.10
N ILE A 374 37.25 19.66 20.46
CA ILE A 374 37.17 20.96 21.15
C ILE A 374 35.79 21.17 21.76
N LEU A 375 34.72 20.90 21.01
CA LEU A 375 33.34 21.09 21.50
C LEU A 375 32.99 20.18 22.69
N ASN A 376 33.56 18.97 22.73
CA ASN A 376 33.31 18.01 23.81
C ASN A 376 34.18 18.27 25.05
N GLU A 377 35.42 18.73 24.87
CA GLU A 377 36.36 19.04 25.95
C GLU A 377 36.12 20.41 26.60
N ASP A 378 35.40 21.32 25.92
CA ASP A 378 35.10 22.64 26.44
C ASP A 378 34.13 22.57 27.63
N GLN A 379 34.71 22.65 28.83
CA GLN A 379 34.01 22.76 30.11
C GLN A 379 34.08 24.19 30.66
N THR A 380 34.44 25.18 29.83
CA THR A 380 34.58 26.56 30.27
C THR A 380 33.23 27.26 30.36
N ASN A 381 33.11 28.21 31.29
CA ASN A 381 31.88 28.99 31.47
C ASN A 381 31.63 29.98 30.31
N ASP A 382 32.69 30.42 29.61
CA ASP A 382 32.59 31.43 28.56
C ASP A 382 32.38 30.85 27.16
N THR A 383 32.63 29.54 26.97
CA THR A 383 32.50 28.81 25.69
C THR A 383 33.29 29.44 24.52
N ILE A 384 34.25 30.31 24.83
CA ILE A 384 35.06 31.01 23.81
C ILE A 384 35.81 30.01 22.92
N PRO A 385 36.43 28.94 23.47
CA PRO A 385 37.10 27.93 22.65
C PRO A 385 36.16 27.29 21.63
N SER A 386 34.96 26.86 22.07
CA SER A 386 33.95 26.26 21.19
C SER A 386 33.48 27.22 20.10
N ARG A 387 33.16 28.47 20.44
CA ARG A 387 32.72 29.49 19.48
C ARG A 387 33.78 29.75 18.41
N LYS A 388 35.03 29.91 18.83
CA LYS A 388 36.16 30.12 17.92
C LYS A 388 36.35 28.92 17.00
N ALA A 389 36.26 27.69 17.52
CA ALA A 389 36.39 26.48 16.72
C ALA A 389 35.27 26.35 15.68
N VAL A 390 34.03 26.67 16.04
CA VAL A 390 32.90 26.69 15.10
C VAL A 390 33.12 27.72 13.98
N ASP A 391 33.56 28.93 14.31
CA ASP A 391 33.84 29.96 13.32
C ASP A 391 35.01 29.58 12.40
N GLU A 392 36.10 29.02 12.96
CA GLU A 392 37.22 28.50 12.18
C GLU A 392 36.79 27.39 11.22
N PHE A 393 35.93 26.47 11.67
CA PHE A 393 35.42 25.38 10.83
C PHE A 393 34.50 25.88 9.70
N LEU A 394 33.62 26.86 9.98
CA LEU A 394 32.78 27.46 8.95
C LEU A 394 33.59 28.25 7.91
N LEU A 395 34.63 28.95 8.35
CA LEU A 395 35.57 29.62 7.44
C LEU A 395 36.31 28.59 6.57
N TYR A 396 36.73 27.46 7.15
CA TYR A 396 37.33 26.36 6.40
C TYR A 396 36.37 25.80 5.35
N ILE A 397 35.10 25.52 5.71
CA ILE A 397 34.08 25.02 4.77
C ILE A 397 33.94 25.96 3.56
N ALA A 398 33.93 27.28 3.79
CA ALA A 398 33.80 28.27 2.72
C ALA A 398 34.97 28.26 1.71
N THR A 399 36.10 27.62 2.04
CA THR A 399 37.26 27.46 1.14
C THR A 399 37.25 26.15 0.34
N LEU A 400 36.31 25.24 0.64
CA LEU A 400 36.24 23.92 -0.02
C LEU A 400 35.65 24.01 -1.43
N PRO A 401 35.90 23.05 -2.33
CA PRO A 401 35.21 22.96 -3.60
C PRO A 401 33.69 22.76 -3.43
N ASP A 402 32.88 23.29 -4.36
CA ASP A 402 31.41 23.20 -4.33
C ASP A 402 30.85 21.79 -4.05
N PRO A 403 31.38 20.69 -4.64
CA PRO A 403 30.87 19.35 -4.37
C PRO A 403 31.02 18.94 -2.90
N GLU A 404 32.13 19.32 -2.27
CA GLU A 404 32.41 18.99 -0.86
C GLU A 404 31.59 19.88 0.08
N GLN A 405 31.40 21.16 -0.27
CA GLN A 405 30.46 22.03 0.47
C GLN A 405 29.04 21.44 0.43
N LYS A 406 28.56 21.05 -0.76
CA LYS A 406 27.24 20.41 -0.91
C LYS A 406 27.14 19.11 -0.12
N ALA A 407 28.20 18.30 -0.10
CA ALA A 407 28.23 17.10 0.73
C ALA A 407 28.10 17.47 2.21
N ILE A 408 28.85 18.43 2.73
CA ILE A 408 28.73 18.87 4.14
C ILE A 408 27.33 19.42 4.45
N GLU A 409 26.71 20.13 3.50
CA GLU A 409 25.39 20.73 3.69
C GLU A 409 24.23 19.75 3.57
N GLY A 410 24.34 18.74 2.71
CA GLY A 410 23.25 17.81 2.38
C GLY A 410 23.41 16.40 2.95
N LEU A 411 24.64 15.95 3.23
CA LEU A 411 24.88 14.62 3.77
C LEU A 411 24.39 14.56 5.21
N ARG A 412 23.50 13.59 5.45
CA ARG A 412 23.02 13.24 6.77
C ARG A 412 23.67 11.92 7.18
N CYS A 413 24.33 11.93 8.34
CA CYS A 413 25.02 10.76 8.86
C CYS A 413 24.14 10.03 9.89
N PRO A 414 24.14 8.68 9.90
CA PRO A 414 23.55 7.92 10.99
C PRO A 414 24.35 8.18 12.27
N ALA A 415 23.73 8.84 13.24
CA ALA A 415 24.33 9.17 14.51
C ALA A 415 23.25 9.24 15.60
N LYS A 416 23.63 8.98 16.84
CA LYS A 416 22.74 9.05 18.02
C LYS A 416 23.37 9.89 19.10
N ASP A 417 22.59 10.76 19.73
CA ASP A 417 23.00 11.55 20.87
C ASP A 417 23.41 10.60 22.01
N SER A 418 24.69 10.62 22.37
CA SER A 418 25.29 9.70 23.35
C SER A 418 24.68 9.85 24.75
N HIS A 419 24.01 10.97 25.04
CA HIS A 419 23.35 11.19 26.32
C HIS A 419 21.90 10.72 26.33
N THR A 420 21.15 11.00 25.25
CA THR A 420 19.70 10.73 25.20
C THR A 420 19.33 9.46 24.43
N GLY A 421 20.25 8.92 23.64
CA GLY A 421 20.01 7.83 22.68
C GLY A 421 19.20 8.24 21.45
N GLN A 422 18.77 9.50 21.35
CA GLN A 422 17.96 9.99 20.24
C GLN A 422 18.81 10.14 18.97
N SER A 423 18.28 9.68 17.84
CA SER A 423 18.95 9.86 16.55
C SER A 423 19.04 11.34 16.17
N TYR A 424 20.16 11.74 15.59
CA TYR A 424 20.31 13.06 14.99
C TYR A 424 19.54 13.15 13.66
N ASP A 425 19.05 14.35 13.33
CA ASP A 425 18.34 14.61 12.08
C ASP A 425 18.91 15.77 11.25
N PHE A 426 20.13 16.19 11.57
CA PHE A 426 20.76 17.34 10.97
C PHE A 426 21.79 16.90 9.94
N SER A 427 22.05 17.74 8.93
CA SER A 427 23.30 17.62 8.18
C SER A 427 24.48 18.17 9.00
N ILE A 428 25.71 17.88 8.56
CA ILE A 428 26.93 18.40 9.19
C ILE A 428 26.89 19.94 9.20
N GLY A 429 26.57 20.56 8.06
CA GLY A 429 26.47 22.02 7.93
C GLY A 429 25.35 22.64 8.78
N GLU A 430 24.20 21.98 8.89
CA GLU A 430 23.10 22.43 9.74
C GLU A 430 23.49 22.41 11.23
N ALA A 431 24.07 21.32 11.72
CA ALA A 431 24.48 21.18 13.11
C ALA A 431 25.50 22.26 13.53
N VAL A 432 26.47 22.56 12.68
CA VAL A 432 27.48 23.61 12.96
C VAL A 432 26.85 25.01 12.96
N ARG A 433 25.92 25.29 12.04
CA ARG A 433 25.19 26.57 12.00
C ARG A 433 24.29 26.75 13.22
N ASP A 434 23.61 25.69 13.66
CA ASP A 434 22.77 25.73 14.85
C ASP A 434 23.59 25.93 16.13
N ALA A 435 24.78 25.31 16.23
CA ALA A 435 25.73 25.59 17.30
C ALA A 435 26.18 27.06 17.30
N LYS A 436 26.52 27.62 16.13
CA LYS A 436 26.85 29.05 15.99
C LYS A 436 25.70 29.97 16.42
N GLY A 437 24.46 29.58 16.08
CA GLY A 437 23.24 30.28 16.48
C GLY A 437 22.86 30.11 17.95
N ASN A 438 23.62 29.34 18.74
CA ASN A 438 23.28 28.92 20.11
C ASN A 438 21.91 28.23 20.21
N ARG A 439 21.48 27.52 19.14
CA ARG A 439 20.22 26.75 19.13
C ARG A 439 20.37 25.37 19.75
N VAL A 440 21.58 24.83 19.68
CA VAL A 440 21.95 23.52 20.24
C VAL A 440 23.24 23.71 21.04
N CYS A 441 23.40 22.96 22.14
CA CYS A 441 24.61 23.00 22.94
C CYS A 441 25.83 22.46 22.17
N PHE A 442 27.01 22.98 22.51
CA PHE A 442 28.26 22.60 21.84
C PHE A 442 28.57 21.11 21.99
N HIS A 443 28.38 20.52 23.18
CA HIS A 443 28.63 19.09 23.39
C HIS A 443 27.75 18.20 22.49
N LYS A 444 26.47 18.54 22.32
CA LYS A 444 25.56 17.79 21.44
C LYS A 444 25.98 17.88 19.98
N THR A 445 26.50 19.04 19.56
CA THR A 445 27.07 19.22 18.22
C THR A 445 28.39 18.48 18.08
N GLY A 446 29.26 18.56 19.09
CA GLY A 446 30.55 17.87 19.12
C GLY A 446 30.40 16.36 19.01
N ASP A 447 29.46 15.78 19.75
CA ASP A 447 29.11 14.37 19.69
C ASP A 447 28.65 13.95 18.28
N PHE A 448 27.67 14.65 17.70
CA PHE A 448 27.22 14.40 16.33
C PHE A 448 28.35 14.48 15.30
N ILE A 449 29.14 15.55 15.33
CA ILE A 449 30.22 15.78 14.36
C ILE A 449 31.30 14.70 14.48
N GLY A 450 31.58 14.21 15.69
CA GLY A 450 32.53 13.11 15.92
C GLY A 450 32.05 11.78 15.33
N GLN A 451 30.77 11.46 15.52
CA GLN A 451 30.14 10.28 14.91
C GLN A 451 30.09 10.39 13.39
N ALA A 452 29.72 11.56 12.86
CA ALA A 452 29.71 11.82 11.42
C ALA A 452 31.10 11.68 10.78
N ALA A 453 32.15 12.17 11.44
CA ALA A 453 33.53 12.01 10.97
C ALA A 453 33.96 10.53 10.96
N THR A 454 33.60 9.78 11.99
CA THR A 454 33.86 8.33 12.09
C THR A 454 33.16 7.58 10.95
N HIS A 455 31.89 7.89 10.71
CA HIS A 455 31.08 7.31 9.63
C HIS A 455 31.67 7.61 8.24
N LEU A 456 32.07 8.86 7.98
CA LEU A 456 32.71 9.25 6.73
C LEU A 456 34.03 8.49 6.51
N ARG A 457 34.81 8.28 7.57
CA ARG A 457 36.07 7.55 7.49
C ARG A 457 35.87 6.07 7.16
N GLN A 458 34.86 5.43 7.76
CA GLN A 458 34.55 4.02 7.51
C GLN A 458 34.06 3.79 6.08
N ASN A 459 33.29 4.73 5.52
CA ASN A 459 32.72 4.62 4.18
C ASN A 459 33.67 5.00 3.03
N ARG A 460 34.89 5.44 3.35
CA ARG A 460 35.82 5.92 2.33
C ARG A 460 36.50 4.77 1.59
N GLY A 461 36.30 4.71 0.27
CA GLY A 461 36.98 3.76 -0.62
C GLY A 461 36.49 2.31 -0.53
N VAL A 462 35.48 2.03 0.28
CA VAL A 462 34.80 0.74 0.30
C VAL A 462 33.76 0.74 -0.81
N ALA A 463 33.92 -0.10 -1.83
CA ALA A 463 32.87 -0.32 -2.82
C ALA A 463 31.60 -0.78 -2.08
N PRO A 464 30.40 -0.32 -2.48
CA PRO A 464 29.17 -0.71 -1.82
C PRO A 464 29.05 -2.23 -1.89
N ASN A 465 29.24 -2.90 -0.75
CA ASN A 465 29.11 -4.34 -0.68
C ASN A 465 27.62 -4.66 -0.55
N PRO A 466 26.98 -5.28 -1.56
CA PRO A 466 25.55 -5.57 -1.52
C PRO A 466 25.19 -6.57 -0.41
N ASP A 467 26.14 -7.45 -0.03
CA ASP A 467 25.93 -8.52 0.94
C ASP A 467 26.28 -8.10 2.37
N ARG A 468 27.23 -7.17 2.50
CA ARG A 468 27.47 -6.44 3.74
C ARG A 468 26.75 -5.10 3.70
N CYS A 469 25.43 -5.15 3.91
CA CYS A 469 24.85 -4.12 4.75
C CYS A 469 25.37 -4.40 6.17
N GLU A 470 26.61 -4.00 6.45
CA GLU A 470 27.02 -3.79 7.83
C GLU A 470 25.98 -2.82 8.40
N VAL A 471 25.29 -3.28 9.46
CA VAL A 471 24.57 -2.36 10.34
C VAL A 471 25.64 -1.36 10.77
N MET A 472 25.56 -0.13 10.25
CA MET A 472 26.42 0.99 10.62
C MET A 472 25.62 1.93 11.50
#